data_AF-A0A2E0X950-F1
#
_entry.id   AF-A0A2E0X950-F1
#
_cell.length_a   1.000
_cell.length_b   1.000
_cell.length_c   1.000
_cell.angle_alpha   90.00
_cell.angle_beta   90.00
_cell.angle_gamma   90.00
#
_symmetry.space_group_name_H-M   'P 1'
#
loop_
_entity.id
_entity.type
_entity.pdbx_description
1 polymer ?
#
loop_
_entity_poly.entity_id
_entity_poly.type
_entity_poly.pdbx_seq_one_letter_code
_entity_poly.pdbx_strand_id
1 'polypeptide(L)'
;MRVAAGVLAAATIAVVALPSARAVTPEIGWRADLSTLFHGVAGTVTVVDDDTVRVDDFVYDGQGISVFFYLGAEESNAAFRNGLSIGPQLVGPAFDGTQPPLLIDLPGGETIDGYHAISVWCVAVGVSFGEGTFLSPADFSGDGLVNAADLQIWSDGYGVSAGGDANLDGVTDGTDFLAWQQQAGVTAVAAGAVPEPASCFLCAAGIVAGAIALARRRRMAACCG
;
A
#
# COMPACT_ATOMS: atom_id res chain seq x y z
N MET A 1 -44.15 -39.30 -45.64
CA MET A 1 -42.88 -39.37 -44.88
C MET A 1 -42.47 -37.93 -44.56
N ARG A 2 -42.63 -37.48 -43.31
CA ARG A 2 -42.25 -36.12 -42.87
C ARG A 2 -40.91 -36.24 -42.12
N VAL A 3 -39.88 -35.54 -42.58
CA VAL A 3 -38.58 -35.45 -41.91
C VAL A 3 -38.67 -34.32 -40.89
N ALA A 4 -38.45 -34.64 -39.61
CA ALA A 4 -38.41 -33.66 -38.53
C ALA A 4 -37.03 -32.97 -38.50
N ALA A 5 -37.01 -31.64 -38.53
CA ALA A 5 -35.81 -30.84 -38.33
C ALA A 5 -35.50 -30.76 -36.82
N GLY A 6 -34.38 -31.34 -36.39
CA GLY A 6 -33.88 -31.22 -35.03
C GLY A 6 -33.18 -29.88 -34.83
N VAL A 7 -33.66 -29.09 -33.86
CA VAL A 7 -32.99 -27.86 -33.41
C VAL A 7 -31.88 -28.27 -32.45
N LEU A 8 -30.62 -28.02 -32.82
CA LEU A 8 -29.49 -28.10 -31.89
C LEU A 8 -29.54 -26.91 -30.93
N ALA A 9 -29.77 -27.17 -29.64
CA ALA A 9 -29.55 -26.18 -28.59
C ALA A 9 -28.04 -26.11 -28.27
N ALA A 10 -27.41 -24.98 -28.53
CA ALA A 10 -26.04 -24.71 -28.10
C ALA A 10 -26.06 -24.40 -26.59
N ALA A 11 -25.45 -25.26 -25.79
CA ALA A 11 -25.22 -25.00 -24.37
C ALA A 11 -24.05 -24.02 -24.22
N THR A 12 -24.33 -22.77 -23.89
CA THR A 12 -23.32 -21.81 -23.43
C THR A 12 -22.84 -22.20 -22.03
N ILE A 13 -21.58 -22.61 -21.94
CA ILE A 13 -20.88 -22.76 -20.66
C ILE A 13 -20.65 -21.35 -20.10
N ALA A 14 -21.36 -21.01 -19.02
CA ALA A 14 -21.06 -19.82 -18.24
C ALA A 14 -19.77 -20.09 -17.45
N VAL A 15 -18.67 -19.46 -17.87
CA VAL A 15 -17.46 -19.39 -17.05
C VAL A 15 -17.75 -18.44 -15.90
N VAL A 16 -18.03 -18.99 -14.72
CA VAL A 16 -18.07 -18.22 -13.48
C VAL A 16 -16.63 -17.85 -13.15
N ALA A 17 -16.25 -16.60 -13.42
CA ALA A 17 -14.99 -16.06 -12.94
C ALA A 17 -15.05 -16.05 -11.41
N LEU A 18 -14.28 -16.92 -10.76
CA LEU A 18 -14.04 -16.81 -9.33
C LEU A 18 -13.36 -15.44 -9.09
N PRO A 19 -13.74 -14.69 -8.05
CA PRO A 19 -12.95 -13.53 -7.65
C PRO A 19 -11.51 -14.01 -7.47
N SER A 20 -10.57 -13.32 -8.12
CA SER A 20 -9.14 -13.58 -7.88
C SER A 20 -8.90 -13.43 -6.39
N ALA A 21 -8.21 -14.38 -5.77
CA ALA A 21 -7.73 -14.21 -4.41
C ALA A 21 -7.03 -12.85 -4.36
N ARG A 22 -7.45 -11.96 -3.46
CA ARG A 22 -6.81 -10.67 -3.27
C ARG A 22 -5.34 -10.97 -2.97
N ALA A 23 -4.44 -10.40 -3.78
CA ALA A 23 -3.02 -10.60 -3.56
C ALA A 23 -2.71 -10.11 -2.14
N VAL A 24 -2.04 -10.95 -1.37
CA VAL A 24 -1.52 -10.55 -0.07
C VAL A 24 -0.42 -9.53 -0.34
N THR A 25 -0.57 -8.33 0.22
CA THR A 25 0.45 -7.29 0.16
C THR A 25 1.77 -7.79 0.75
N PRO A 26 2.93 -7.57 0.10
CA PRO A 26 4.21 -8.02 0.66
C PRO A 26 4.64 -7.24 1.91
N GLU A 27 3.95 -6.14 2.21
CA GLU A 27 4.14 -5.28 3.37
C GLU A 27 3.65 -5.92 4.68
N ILE A 28 2.96 -7.08 4.66
CA ILE A 28 2.56 -7.76 5.90
C ILE A 28 3.79 -8.03 6.78
N GLY A 29 3.70 -7.61 8.04
CA GLY A 29 4.77 -7.72 9.04
C GLY A 29 5.78 -6.58 9.00
N TRP A 30 5.69 -5.64 8.04
CA TRP A 30 6.54 -4.45 8.02
C TRP A 30 6.23 -3.56 9.22
N ARG A 31 7.26 -2.89 9.72
CA ARG A 31 7.19 -2.09 10.95
C ARG A 31 7.73 -0.68 10.75
N ALA A 32 7.10 0.29 11.40
CA ALA A 32 7.58 1.65 11.50
C ALA A 32 7.68 2.04 12.97
N ASP A 33 8.90 2.39 13.42
CA ASP A 33 9.09 2.98 14.75
C ASP A 33 8.87 4.49 14.67
N LEU A 34 7.97 4.99 15.52
CA LEU A 34 7.62 6.41 15.51
C LEU A 34 8.73 7.23 16.19
N SER A 35 9.40 8.05 15.39
CA SER A 35 10.33 9.06 15.87
C SER A 35 9.57 10.25 16.46
N THR A 36 9.92 10.65 17.69
CA THR A 36 9.29 11.80 18.35
C THR A 36 9.71 13.12 17.70
N LEU A 37 8.75 13.92 17.25
CA LEU A 37 8.99 15.30 16.80
C LEU A 37 8.37 16.31 17.77
N PHE A 38 7.11 16.09 18.15
CA PHE A 38 6.34 16.90 19.09
C PHE A 38 5.47 16.01 19.97
N HIS A 39 4.92 16.57 21.06
CA HIS A 39 3.87 15.93 21.87
C HIS A 39 4.19 14.54 22.44
N GLY A 40 5.49 14.20 22.52
CA GLY A 40 5.95 12.94 23.08
C GLY A 40 5.50 11.71 22.30
N VAL A 41 5.22 11.83 21.00
CA VAL A 41 4.80 10.70 20.16
C VAL A 41 5.86 9.60 20.17
N ALA A 42 5.46 8.37 20.51
CA ALA A 42 6.27 7.16 20.40
C ALA A 42 5.38 5.93 20.18
N GLY A 43 6.00 4.80 19.82
CA GLY A 43 5.33 3.51 19.60
C GLY A 43 5.82 2.84 18.32
N THR A 44 5.40 1.61 18.10
CA THR A 44 5.74 0.84 16.89
C THR A 44 4.47 0.49 16.14
N VAL A 45 4.46 0.72 14.82
CA VAL A 45 3.33 0.42 13.95
C VAL A 45 3.68 -0.80 13.11
N THR A 46 2.87 -1.84 13.15
CA THR A 46 3.03 -3.08 12.35
C THR A 46 1.88 -3.22 11.36
N VAL A 47 2.18 -3.56 10.11
CA VAL A 47 1.16 -3.98 9.12
C VAL A 47 0.71 -5.39 9.45
N VAL A 48 -0.55 -5.57 9.84
CA VAL A 48 -1.10 -6.86 10.29
C VAL A 48 -1.62 -7.66 9.11
N ASP A 49 -2.33 -6.98 8.22
CA ASP A 49 -2.85 -7.52 6.96
C ASP A 49 -2.96 -6.36 5.95
N ASP A 50 -3.69 -6.61 4.87
CA ASP A 50 -3.75 -5.72 3.71
C ASP A 50 -4.45 -4.37 3.98
N ASP A 51 -5.32 -4.31 4.99
CA ASP A 51 -6.07 -3.12 5.35
C ASP A 51 -6.07 -2.82 6.86
N THR A 52 -5.21 -3.47 7.65
CA THR A 52 -5.11 -3.25 9.10
C THR A 52 -3.69 -2.98 9.55
N VAL A 53 -3.52 -1.91 10.32
CA VAL A 53 -2.28 -1.65 11.07
C VAL A 53 -2.51 -1.79 12.57
N ARG A 54 -1.49 -2.28 13.29
CA ARG A 54 -1.44 -2.35 14.75
C ARG A 54 -0.43 -1.34 15.28
N VAL A 55 -0.83 -0.52 16.25
CA VAL A 55 0.06 0.39 16.96
C VAL A 55 0.29 -0.13 18.38
N ASP A 56 1.51 -0.58 18.64
CA ASP A 56 1.99 -1.06 19.93
C ASP A 56 2.67 0.07 20.72
N ASP A 57 2.57 0.02 22.06
CA ASP A 57 3.22 0.94 23.01
C ASP A 57 3.04 2.44 22.69
N PHE A 58 1.87 2.81 22.15
CA PHE A 58 1.62 4.16 21.67
C PHE A 58 1.64 5.19 22.81
N VAL A 59 2.50 6.20 22.71
CA VAL A 59 2.56 7.34 23.63
C VAL A 59 2.22 8.60 22.88
N TYR A 60 1.34 9.43 23.43
CA TYR A 60 1.00 10.75 22.90
C TYR A 60 0.20 11.53 23.94
N ASP A 61 0.51 12.81 24.15
CA ASP A 61 -0.11 13.63 25.21
C ASP A 61 -1.58 14.03 24.96
N GLY A 62 -2.15 13.68 23.81
CA GLY A 62 -3.53 14.00 23.43
C GLY A 62 -3.76 15.46 23.03
N GLN A 63 -2.71 16.29 23.00
CA GLN A 63 -2.80 17.71 22.69
C GLN A 63 -2.60 17.99 21.20
N GLY A 64 -3.43 18.88 20.66
CA GLY A 64 -3.37 19.28 19.27
C GLY A 64 -4.70 19.91 18.88
N ILE A 65 -4.87 20.18 17.60
CA ILE A 65 -6.10 20.81 17.09
C ILE A 65 -6.95 19.78 16.37
N SER A 66 -6.35 19.09 15.40
CA SER A 66 -7.01 18.07 14.58
C SER A 66 -5.94 17.05 14.22
N VAL A 67 -5.89 15.96 14.97
CA VAL A 67 -4.78 15.00 14.95
C VAL A 67 -5.31 13.60 14.70
N PHE A 68 -4.71 12.88 13.75
CA PHE A 68 -5.03 11.51 13.40
C PHE A 68 -3.74 10.78 13.03
N PHE A 69 -3.81 9.46 12.88
CA PHE A 69 -2.80 8.74 12.11
C PHE A 69 -3.00 9.00 10.62
N TYR A 70 -1.91 9.21 9.89
CA TYR A 70 -1.90 9.41 8.45
C TYR A 70 -0.88 8.50 7.81
N LEU A 71 -1.27 7.81 6.75
CA LEU A 71 -0.38 7.08 5.87
C LEU A 71 0.13 8.00 4.75
N GLY A 72 1.39 7.86 4.38
CA GLY A 72 2.04 8.59 3.29
C GLY A 72 2.85 7.66 2.40
N ALA A 73 3.03 8.04 1.14
CA ALA A 73 3.85 7.29 0.18
C ALA A 73 5.36 7.33 0.51
N GLU A 74 5.77 8.24 1.38
CA GLU A 74 7.13 8.42 1.91
C GLU A 74 7.05 9.23 3.20
N GLU A 75 8.12 9.23 3.99
CA GLU A 75 8.22 9.99 5.24
C GLU A 75 8.46 11.48 4.96
N SER A 76 7.38 12.20 4.63
CA SER A 76 7.45 13.64 4.39
C SER A 76 6.13 14.35 4.68
N ASN A 77 6.19 15.58 5.19
CA ASN A 77 5.01 16.43 5.39
C ASN A 77 4.17 16.60 4.10
N ALA A 78 4.80 16.54 2.92
CA ALA A 78 4.10 16.64 1.64
C ALA A 78 3.31 15.36 1.33
N ALA A 79 3.88 14.20 1.60
CA ALA A 79 3.21 12.92 1.45
C ALA A 79 2.05 12.78 2.43
N PHE A 80 2.23 13.08 3.72
CA PHE A 80 1.15 13.01 4.71
C PHE A 80 0.01 13.98 4.41
N ARG A 81 0.31 15.20 3.94
CA ARG A 81 -0.73 16.16 3.55
C ARG A 81 -1.64 15.66 2.42
N ASN A 82 -1.10 14.87 1.51
CA ASN A 82 -1.84 14.27 0.39
C ASN A 82 -2.21 12.80 0.66
N GLY A 83 -1.92 12.31 1.86
CA GLY A 83 -2.02 10.92 2.25
C GLY A 83 -3.40 10.55 2.79
N LEU A 84 -3.46 9.39 3.43
CA LEU A 84 -4.71 8.82 3.91
C LEU A 84 -4.81 8.96 5.43
N SER A 85 -5.84 9.67 5.89
CA SER A 85 -6.21 9.67 7.32
C SER A 85 -6.76 8.29 7.70
N ILE A 86 -6.22 7.69 8.75
CA ILE A 86 -6.69 6.41 9.29
C ILE A 86 -7.09 6.56 10.76
N GLY A 87 -8.04 5.73 11.20
CA GLY A 87 -8.50 5.71 12.58
C GLY A 87 -9.24 6.97 13.06
N PRO A 88 -9.53 7.05 14.37
CA PRO A 88 -10.28 8.16 14.96
C PRO A 88 -9.40 9.39 15.25
N GLN A 89 -10.05 10.51 15.60
CA GLN A 89 -9.36 11.70 16.07
C GLN A 89 -8.67 11.41 17.42
N LEU A 90 -7.40 11.79 17.52
CA LEU A 90 -6.52 11.51 18.66
C LEU A 90 -6.48 12.64 19.71
N VAL A 91 -7.23 13.73 19.52
CA VAL A 91 -7.27 14.85 20.48
C VAL A 91 -8.13 14.49 21.69
N GLY A 92 -7.61 14.71 22.90
CA GLY A 92 -8.33 14.49 24.15
C GLY A 92 -7.53 13.65 25.14
N PRO A 93 -7.98 12.43 25.51
CA PRO A 93 -7.22 11.57 26.41
C PRO A 93 -5.80 11.30 25.89
N ALA A 94 -4.84 11.33 26.80
CA ALA A 94 -3.47 10.94 26.50
C ALA A 94 -3.36 9.40 26.39
N PHE A 95 -2.37 8.96 25.62
CA PHE A 95 -1.90 7.58 25.52
C PHE A 95 -0.55 7.50 26.22
N ASP A 96 -0.39 6.54 27.13
CA ASP A 96 0.81 6.43 27.98
C ASP A 96 1.64 5.17 27.68
N GLY A 97 1.28 4.45 26.62
CA GLY A 97 1.92 3.22 26.19
C GLY A 97 1.47 1.99 26.98
N THR A 98 0.63 2.13 28.01
CA THR A 98 0.17 0.99 28.82
C THR A 98 -1.16 0.42 28.35
N GLN A 99 -1.87 1.14 27.48
CA GLN A 99 -3.10 0.64 26.86
C GLN A 99 -2.83 -0.55 25.92
N PRO A 100 -3.84 -1.41 25.66
CA PRO A 100 -3.73 -2.43 24.63
C PRO A 100 -3.39 -1.84 23.25
N PRO A 101 -2.77 -2.62 22.35
CA PRO A 101 -2.44 -2.16 21.01
C PRO A 101 -3.67 -1.65 20.26
N LEU A 102 -3.49 -0.56 19.52
CA LEU A 102 -4.54 0.01 18.68
C LEU A 102 -4.58 -0.76 17.37
N LEU A 103 -5.72 -1.37 17.03
CA LEU A 103 -5.96 -1.93 15.70
C LEU A 103 -6.75 -0.92 14.89
N ILE A 104 -6.21 -0.54 13.73
CA ILE A 104 -6.76 0.50 12.87
C ILE A 104 -6.97 -0.07 11.48
N ASP A 105 -8.23 -0.26 11.13
CA ASP A 105 -8.65 -0.61 9.78
C ASP A 105 -8.58 0.63 8.87
N LEU A 106 -8.10 0.44 7.65
CA LEU A 106 -8.05 1.46 6.61
C LEU A 106 -9.48 1.73 6.10
N PRO A 107 -9.84 3.01 5.88
CA PRO A 107 -11.19 3.35 5.45
C PRO A 107 -11.43 2.97 3.99
N GLY A 108 -12.70 2.83 3.59
CA GLY A 108 -13.08 2.81 2.16
C GLY A 108 -12.65 1.58 1.35
N GLY A 109 -12.11 0.54 1.99
CA GLY A 109 -11.53 -0.62 1.30
C GLY A 109 -10.17 -0.34 0.68
N GLU A 110 -9.53 0.76 1.10
CA GLU A 110 -8.12 1.06 0.82
C GLU A 110 -7.22 -0.06 1.33
N THR A 111 -6.01 -0.14 0.77
CA THR A 111 -5.00 -1.12 1.18
C THR A 111 -3.74 -0.38 1.63
N ILE A 112 -2.84 -1.09 2.30
CA ILE A 112 -1.53 -0.53 2.67
C ILE A 112 -0.64 -0.26 1.44
N ASP A 113 -0.98 -0.85 0.28
CA ASP A 113 -0.17 -0.73 -0.93
C ASP A 113 0.05 0.73 -1.32
N GLY A 114 1.32 1.09 -1.54
CA GLY A 114 1.72 2.43 -1.94
C GLY A 114 1.85 3.43 -0.78
N TYR A 115 1.63 2.99 0.47
CA TYR A 115 1.96 3.75 1.67
C TYR A 115 3.18 3.14 2.37
N HIS A 116 4.27 3.91 2.41
CA HIS A 116 5.55 3.48 2.97
C HIS A 116 5.93 4.19 4.26
N ALA A 117 5.08 5.10 4.74
CA ALA A 117 5.30 5.80 6.01
C ALA A 117 3.99 6.10 6.73
N ILE A 118 4.10 6.32 8.04
CA ILE A 118 2.98 6.71 8.91
C ILE A 118 3.39 7.89 9.79
N SER A 119 2.44 8.79 10.06
CA SER A 119 2.60 9.96 10.93
C SER A 119 1.42 10.10 11.89
N VAL A 120 1.69 10.54 13.11
CA VAL A 120 0.70 11.24 13.96
C VAL A 120 0.60 12.67 13.45
N TRP A 121 -0.34 12.92 12.55
CA TRP A 121 -0.41 14.12 11.75
C TRP A 121 -1.42 15.15 12.28
N CYS A 122 -0.98 16.39 12.45
CA CYS A 122 -1.86 17.50 12.78
C CYS A 122 -2.35 18.20 11.50
N VAL A 123 -3.58 17.89 11.09
CA VAL A 123 -4.21 18.39 9.86
C VAL A 123 -4.30 19.92 9.84
N ALA A 124 -4.66 20.52 10.98
CA ALA A 124 -4.90 21.96 11.08
C ALA A 124 -3.64 22.81 10.84
N VAL A 125 -2.47 22.28 11.22
CA VAL A 125 -1.17 22.98 11.11
C VAL A 125 -0.37 22.43 9.92
N GLY A 126 -0.66 21.21 9.48
CA GLY A 126 0.01 20.55 8.38
C GLY A 126 1.43 20.13 8.72
N VAL A 127 1.63 19.56 9.91
CA VAL A 127 2.91 19.05 10.44
C VAL A 127 2.73 17.71 11.15
N SER A 128 3.78 16.90 11.12
CA SER A 128 3.90 15.65 11.87
C SER A 128 4.29 15.89 13.32
N PHE A 129 3.66 15.15 14.24
CA PHE A 129 4.04 15.11 15.66
C PHE A 129 4.97 13.92 15.96
N GLY A 130 4.98 12.91 15.11
CA GLY A 130 5.92 11.82 15.11
C GLY A 130 5.61 10.88 13.96
N GLU A 131 6.64 10.28 13.39
CA GLU A 131 6.56 9.57 12.12
C GLU A 131 7.59 8.45 12.02
N GLY A 132 7.34 7.53 11.09
CA GLY A 132 8.27 6.48 10.76
C GLY A 132 7.98 5.87 9.39
N THR A 133 9.03 5.36 8.78
CA THR A 133 8.99 4.59 7.53
C THR A 133 8.74 3.12 7.84
N PHE A 134 7.86 2.47 7.07
CA PHE A 134 7.67 1.04 7.14
C PHE A 134 8.87 0.32 6.53
N LEU A 135 9.53 -0.49 7.34
CA LEU A 135 10.66 -1.32 6.96
C LEU A 135 10.29 -2.79 7.10
N SER A 136 10.84 -3.56 6.17
CA SER A 136 10.77 -5.01 6.19
C SER A 136 11.49 -5.56 7.43
N PRO A 137 10.88 -6.48 8.21
CA PRO A 137 11.56 -7.15 9.31
C PRO A 137 12.74 -8.03 8.86
N ALA A 138 12.87 -8.32 7.57
CA ALA A 138 13.98 -9.08 7.00
C ALA A 138 15.08 -8.20 6.36
N ASP A 139 14.97 -6.86 6.42
CA ASP A 139 16.05 -5.94 6.06
C ASP A 139 16.99 -5.76 7.25
N PHE A 140 17.85 -6.75 7.46
CA PHE A 140 18.80 -6.75 8.58
C PHE A 140 19.96 -5.79 8.36
N SER A 141 20.23 -5.39 7.11
CA SER A 141 21.28 -4.44 6.76
C SER A 141 20.85 -2.98 6.93
N GLY A 142 19.54 -2.71 6.94
CA GLY A 142 18.94 -1.39 7.07
C GLY A 142 19.10 -0.53 5.82
N ASP A 143 19.26 -1.16 4.65
CA ASP A 143 19.46 -0.45 3.37
C ASP A 143 18.17 -0.25 2.56
N GLY A 144 17.03 -0.71 3.11
CA GLY A 144 15.71 -0.64 2.51
C GLY A 144 15.42 -1.77 1.51
N LEU A 145 16.31 -2.75 1.38
CA LEU A 145 16.19 -3.87 0.45
C LEU A 145 16.31 -5.20 1.21
N VAL A 146 15.53 -6.21 0.80
CA VAL A 146 15.71 -7.59 1.30
C VAL A 146 16.40 -8.41 0.23
N ASN A 147 17.70 -8.62 0.39
CA ASN A 147 18.57 -9.23 -0.61
C ASN A 147 19.65 -10.14 0.00
N ALA A 148 20.70 -10.43 -0.79
CA ALA A 148 21.80 -11.30 -0.38
C ALA A 148 22.63 -10.73 0.79
N ALA A 149 22.66 -9.41 0.97
CA ALA A 149 23.28 -8.77 2.12
C ALA A 149 22.59 -9.18 3.43
N ASP A 150 21.26 -9.16 3.47
CA ASP A 150 20.49 -9.57 4.65
C ASP A 150 20.61 -11.06 4.90
N LEU A 151 20.58 -11.87 3.83
CA LEU A 151 20.82 -13.31 3.96
C LEU A 151 22.18 -13.64 4.59
N GLN A 152 23.22 -12.84 4.27
CA GLN A 152 24.53 -13.00 4.89
C GLN A 152 24.47 -12.69 6.39
N ILE A 153 23.78 -11.62 6.79
CA ILE A 153 23.60 -11.26 8.21
C ILE A 153 22.84 -12.36 8.95
N TRP A 154 21.75 -12.88 8.38
CA TRP A 154 21.02 -14.02 8.94
C TRP A 154 21.91 -15.27 9.07
N SER A 155 22.67 -15.59 8.03
CA SER A 155 23.56 -16.77 8.05
C SER A 155 24.66 -16.65 9.11
N ASP A 156 25.18 -15.44 9.32
CA ASP A 156 26.20 -15.18 10.35
C ASP A 156 25.58 -15.19 11.77
N GLY A 157 24.29 -14.91 11.89
CA GLY A 157 23.53 -14.90 13.15
C GLY A 157 22.95 -16.26 13.57
N TYR A 158 22.77 -17.20 12.64
CA TYR A 158 22.05 -18.45 12.87
C TYR A 158 22.58 -19.24 14.09
N GLY A 159 21.74 -19.34 15.13
CA GLY A 159 22.07 -20.02 16.39
C GLY A 159 23.15 -19.36 17.24
N VAL A 160 23.60 -18.14 16.90
CA VAL A 160 24.67 -17.43 17.63
C VAL A 160 24.28 -16.04 18.13
N SER A 161 23.40 -15.33 17.44
CA SER A 161 22.95 -13.98 17.81
C SER A 161 21.51 -13.73 17.34
N ALA A 162 20.98 -12.54 17.63
CA ALA A 162 19.71 -12.04 17.11
C ALA A 162 19.92 -11.10 15.89
N GLY A 163 21.06 -11.20 15.20
CA GLY A 163 21.40 -10.30 14.09
C GLY A 163 20.48 -10.45 12.87
N GLY A 164 19.88 -11.63 12.68
CA GLY A 164 18.87 -11.90 11.66
C GLY A 164 17.53 -12.33 12.27
N ASP A 165 17.16 -11.78 13.43
CA ASP A 165 15.92 -12.04 14.15
C ASP A 165 14.78 -11.17 13.56
N ALA A 166 14.01 -11.72 12.63
CA ALA A 166 12.92 -11.00 11.96
C ALA A 166 11.64 -11.00 12.81
N ASN A 167 11.39 -12.08 13.57
CA ASN A 167 10.18 -12.22 14.37
C ASN A 167 10.29 -11.54 15.76
N LEU A 168 11.49 -11.09 16.13
CA LEU A 168 11.86 -10.44 17.40
C LEU A 168 11.72 -11.36 18.63
N ASP A 169 11.99 -12.66 18.49
CA ASP A 169 11.95 -13.62 19.59
C ASP A 169 13.31 -13.78 20.34
N GLY A 170 14.32 -13.05 19.89
CA GLY A 170 15.66 -12.99 20.47
C GLY A 170 16.63 -14.04 19.92
N VAL A 171 16.24 -14.83 18.93
CA VAL A 171 17.14 -15.76 18.24
C VAL A 171 17.09 -15.59 16.72
N THR A 172 18.15 -15.98 16.03
CA THR A 172 18.15 -16.11 14.57
C THR A 172 18.07 -17.59 14.20
N ASP A 173 16.94 -18.03 13.65
CA ASP A 173 16.71 -19.41 13.27
C ASP A 173 15.91 -19.58 11.95
N GLY A 174 15.37 -20.78 11.72
CA GLY A 174 14.62 -21.09 10.49
C GLY A 174 13.30 -20.34 10.35
N THR A 175 12.76 -19.82 11.45
CA THR A 175 11.56 -18.97 11.46
C THR A 175 11.84 -17.63 10.81
N ASP A 176 12.99 -17.03 11.11
CA ASP A 176 13.42 -15.76 10.50
C ASP A 176 13.81 -15.95 9.04
N PHE A 177 14.39 -17.10 8.71
CA PHE A 177 14.68 -17.43 7.32
C PHE A 177 13.41 -17.46 6.47
N LEU A 178 12.29 -17.96 7.02
CA LEU A 178 11.01 -17.96 6.34
C LEU A 178 10.50 -16.54 6.10
N ALA A 179 10.68 -15.62 7.05
CA ALA A 179 10.35 -14.21 6.87
C ALA A 179 11.19 -13.58 5.75
N TRP A 180 12.51 -13.83 5.75
CA TRP A 180 13.39 -13.40 4.66
C TRP A 180 12.97 -13.98 3.31
N GLN A 181 12.63 -15.27 3.22
CA GLN A 181 12.17 -15.89 1.97
C GLN A 181 10.87 -15.27 1.42
N GLN A 182 9.98 -14.82 2.30
CA GLN A 182 8.73 -14.17 1.91
C GLN A 182 8.95 -12.76 1.37
N GLN A 183 10.01 -12.07 1.83
CA GLN A 183 10.28 -10.67 1.51
C GLN A 183 11.43 -10.47 0.52
N ALA A 184 12.24 -11.50 0.27
CA ALA A 184 13.38 -11.43 -0.64
C ALA A 184 12.96 -11.05 -2.07
N GLY A 185 13.58 -9.99 -2.59
CA GLY A 185 13.26 -9.45 -3.92
C GLY A 185 11.96 -8.65 -3.99
N VAL A 186 11.22 -8.52 -2.88
CA VAL A 186 10.21 -7.47 -2.73
C VAL A 186 10.96 -6.19 -2.37
N THR A 187 11.00 -5.25 -3.31
CA THR A 187 11.39 -3.88 -3.04
C THR A 187 10.14 -3.05 -2.84
N ALA A 188 10.09 -2.19 -1.81
CA ALA A 188 9.14 -1.09 -1.77
C ALA A 188 9.30 -0.29 -3.07
N VAL A 189 8.38 -0.46 -4.02
CA VAL A 189 8.49 0.24 -5.29
C VAL A 189 8.03 1.66 -5.01
N ALA A 190 8.96 2.62 -5.08
CA ALA A 190 8.59 4.03 -5.11
C ALA A 190 7.53 4.22 -6.21
N ALA A 191 6.39 4.81 -5.87
CA ALA A 191 5.27 5.04 -6.77
C ALA A 191 5.68 6.03 -7.88
N GLY A 192 6.36 5.53 -8.91
CA GLY A 192 6.57 6.26 -10.15
C GLY A 192 5.23 6.39 -10.85
N ALA A 193 4.81 7.63 -11.12
CA ALA A 193 3.58 7.91 -11.85
C ALA A 193 3.49 7.00 -13.09
N VAL A 194 2.53 6.07 -13.07
CA VAL A 194 2.24 5.20 -14.21
C VAL A 194 1.81 6.12 -15.35
N PRO A 195 2.55 6.20 -16.47
CA PRO A 195 2.12 7.00 -17.60
C PRO A 195 0.75 6.49 -18.06
N GLU A 196 -0.27 7.36 -18.04
CA GLU A 196 -1.59 6.97 -18.54
C GLU A 196 -1.44 6.39 -19.94
N PRO A 197 -2.05 5.23 -20.24
CA PRO A 197 -1.95 4.64 -21.55
C PRO A 197 -2.48 5.64 -22.57
N ALA A 198 -1.76 5.79 -23.70
CA ALA A 198 -2.06 6.74 -24.78
C ALA A 198 -3.46 6.57 -25.44
N SER A 199 -4.33 5.73 -24.87
CA SER A 199 -5.73 5.50 -25.22
C SER A 199 -6.51 6.80 -25.35
N CYS A 200 -6.35 7.75 -24.43
CA CYS A 200 -7.04 9.04 -24.48
C CYS A 200 -6.62 9.87 -25.71
N PHE A 201 -5.33 9.84 -26.04
CA PHE A 201 -4.78 10.48 -27.25
C PHE A 201 -5.26 9.81 -28.54
N LEU A 202 -5.31 8.46 -28.57
CA LEU A 202 -5.76 7.71 -29.75
C LEU A 202 -7.27 7.88 -29.99
N CYS A 203 -8.08 7.91 -28.93
CA CYS A 203 -9.52 8.19 -29.02
C CYS A 203 -9.78 9.62 -29.55
N ALA A 204 -9.07 10.62 -29.02
CA ALA A 204 -9.18 12.00 -29.49
C ALA A 204 -8.75 12.15 -30.96
N ALA A 205 -7.63 11.53 -31.35
CA ALA A 205 -7.14 11.55 -32.72
C ALA A 205 -8.10 10.86 -33.69
N GLY A 206 -8.71 9.73 -33.29
CA GLY A 206 -9.71 9.02 -34.08
C GLY A 206 -10.98 9.83 -34.34
N ILE A 207 -11.48 10.53 -33.32
CA ILE A 207 -12.67 11.40 -33.45
C ILE A 207 -12.40 12.56 -34.42
N VAL A 208 -11.23 13.21 -34.29
CA VAL A 208 -10.84 14.33 -35.18
C VAL A 208 -10.69 13.86 -36.63
N ALA A 209 -10.01 12.73 -36.86
CA ALA A 209 -9.85 12.17 -38.20
C ALA A 209 -11.20 11.78 -38.83
N GLY A 210 -12.11 11.18 -38.04
CA GLY A 210 -13.46 10.84 -38.47
C GLY A 210 -14.30 12.07 -38.86
N ALA A 211 -14.25 13.13 -38.05
CA ALA A 211 -14.96 14.38 -38.33
C ALA A 211 -14.46 15.06 -39.62
N ILE A 212 -13.13 15.08 -39.84
CA ILE A 212 -12.53 15.64 -41.06
C ILE A 212 -12.96 14.84 -42.30
N ALA A 213 -12.94 13.50 -42.23
CA ALA A 213 -13.36 12.64 -43.34
C ALA A 213 -14.84 12.84 -43.70
N LEU A 214 -15.72 12.97 -42.70
CA LEU A 214 -17.15 13.20 -42.91
C LEU A 214 -17.43 14.58 -43.53
N ALA A 215 -16.72 15.62 -43.08
CA ALA A 215 -16.82 16.97 -43.63
C ALA A 215 -16.38 17.03 -45.12
N ARG A 216 -15.32 16.30 -45.49
CA ARG A 216 -14.86 16.21 -46.89
C ARG A 216 -15.87 15.51 -47.79
N ARG A 217 -16.50 14.41 -47.33
CA ARG A 217 -17.55 13.70 -48.08
C ARG A 217 -18.78 14.58 -48.34
N ARG A 218 -19.20 15.37 -47.35
CA ARG A 218 -20.35 16.29 -47.50
C ARG A 218 -20.10 17.41 -48.52
N ARG A 219 -18.87 17.93 -48.61
CA ARG A 219 -18.50 18.96 -49.59
C ARG A 219 -18.46 18.44 -51.03
N MET A 220 -17.99 17.21 -51.25
CA MET A 220 -17.97 16.61 -52.58
C MET A 220 -19.38 16.33 -53.12
N ALA A 221 -20.32 15.93 -52.25
CA ALA A 221 -21.72 15.72 -52.65
C ALA A 221 -22.45 17.01 -53.06
N ALA A 222 -21.99 18.19 -52.61
CA ALA A 222 -22.61 19.48 -52.92
C ALA A 222 -22.13 20.11 -54.25
N CYS A 223 -21.08 19.58 -54.89
CA CYS A 223 -20.54 20.10 -56.15
C CYS A 223 -20.99 19.33 -57.40
N CYS A 224 -21.82 18.29 -57.26
CA CYS A 224 -22.32 17.46 -58.36
C CYS A 224 -23.84 17.62 -58.61
N GLY A 225 -24.45 18.71 -58.12
CA GLY A 225 -25.88 19.02 -58.31
C GLY A 225 -26.09 20.25 -59.18
#